data_AF-C7M8C8-F1
#
_entry.id   AF-C7M8C8-F1
#
_cell.length_a   1.000
_cell.length_b   1.000
_cell.length_c   1.000
_cell.angle_alpha   90.00
_cell.angle_beta   90.00
_cell.angle_gamma   90.00
#
_symmetry.space_group_name_H-M   'P 1'
#
loop_
_entity.id
_entity.type
_entity.pdbx_description
1 polymer ?
#
loop_
_entity_poly.entity_id
_entity_poly.type
_entity_poly.pdbx_seq_one_letter_code
_entity_poly.pdbx_strand_id
1 'polypeptide(L)'
;MKWPAFYEGIERAKRMKLKAVINSIPVININDDICNVAMKLVFQKPHSKVADTLIGATAIYYDMSIYTLNKKDFELIGAPLYSIT
;
A
#
# COMPACT_ATOMS: atom_id res chain seq x y z
N MET A 1 8.48 12.53 -2.36
CA MET A 1 8.54 11.86 -3.68
C MET A 1 8.75 12.89 -4.80
N LYS A 2 9.77 12.71 -5.67
CA LYS A 2 10.10 13.64 -6.78
C LYS A 2 9.69 13.12 -8.18
N TRP A 3 8.81 12.12 -8.27
CA TRP A 3 8.43 11.51 -9.54
C TRP A 3 7.55 12.48 -10.37
N PRO A 4 8.00 12.99 -11.53
CA PRO A 4 7.26 14.00 -12.29
C PRO A 4 5.96 13.47 -12.93
N ALA A 5 6.01 12.26 -13.51
CA ALA A 5 4.85 11.60 -14.14
C ALA A 5 3.66 11.39 -13.19
N PHE A 6 3.91 11.24 -11.88
CA PHE A 6 2.82 11.10 -10.89
C PHE A 6 1.90 12.34 -10.85
N TYR A 7 2.41 13.51 -11.24
CA TYR A 7 1.68 14.78 -11.21
C TYR A 7 1.36 15.34 -12.59
N GLU A 8 1.56 14.55 -13.64
CA GLU A 8 1.29 14.95 -15.02
C GLU A 8 -0.19 15.28 -15.22
N GLY A 9 -0.49 16.31 -16.02
CA GLY A 9 -1.86 16.81 -16.22
C GLY A 9 -2.49 17.53 -15.00
N ILE A 10 -1.87 17.52 -13.82
CA ILE A 10 -2.38 18.20 -12.63
C ILE A 10 -1.90 19.66 -12.60
N GLU A 11 -2.84 20.59 -12.49
CA GLU A 11 -2.61 22.02 -12.31
C GLU A 11 -1.68 22.32 -11.11
N ARG A 12 -0.83 23.35 -11.23
CA ARG A 12 0.22 23.66 -10.25
C ARG A 12 -0.30 23.78 -8.81
N ALA A 13 -1.40 24.51 -8.58
CA ALA A 13 -1.94 24.70 -7.24
C ALA A 13 -2.37 23.37 -6.59
N LYS A 14 -3.10 22.53 -7.33
CA LYS A 14 -3.51 21.18 -6.89
C LYS A 14 -2.30 20.27 -6.67
N ARG A 15 -1.32 20.33 -7.58
CA ARG A 15 -0.06 19.57 -7.49
C ARG A 15 0.70 19.90 -6.21
N MET A 16 0.80 21.17 -5.83
CA MET A 16 1.50 21.57 -4.61
C MET A 16 0.80 21.03 -3.36
N LYS A 17 -0.53 21.07 -3.30
CA LYS A 17 -1.31 20.47 -2.21
C LYS A 17 -1.09 18.95 -2.13
N LEU A 18 -1.17 18.25 -3.27
CA LEU A 18 -0.91 16.80 -3.30
C LEU A 18 0.50 16.44 -2.84
N LYS A 19 1.52 17.19 -3.29
CA LYS A 19 2.91 17.00 -2.86
C LYS A 19 3.06 17.16 -1.36
N ALA A 20 2.43 18.17 -0.77
CA ALA A 20 2.49 18.40 0.68
C ALA A 20 1.92 17.20 1.44
N VAL A 21 0.74 16.71 1.05
CA VAL A 21 0.09 15.55 1.69
C VAL A 21 0.90 14.27 1.52
N ILE A 22 1.37 13.96 0.31
CA ILE A 22 2.15 12.73 0.06
C ILE A 22 3.46 12.76 0.84
N ASN A 23 4.13 13.91 0.90
CA ASN A 23 5.39 14.03 1.62
C ASN A 23 5.22 14.05 3.15
N SER A 24 4.00 14.27 3.68
CA SER A 24 3.75 14.20 5.12
C SER A 24 3.48 12.77 5.62
N ILE A 25 3.24 11.82 4.72
CA ILE A 25 2.98 10.42 5.09
C ILE A 25 4.32 9.70 5.27
N PRO A 26 4.57 9.05 6.42
CA PRO A 26 5.76 8.22 6.61
C PRO A 26 5.87 7.12 5.55
N VAL A 27 7.05 6.96 4.97
CA VAL A 27 7.32 5.93 3.95
C VAL A 27 7.94 4.72 4.62
N ILE A 28 7.30 3.56 4.46
CA ILE A 28 7.85 2.27 4.88
C ILE A 28 8.62 1.69 3.69
N ASN A 29 9.90 1.40 3.89
CA ASN A 29 10.71 0.73 2.89
C ASN A 29 10.45 -0.78 2.92
N ILE A 30 10.29 -1.37 1.73
CA ILE A 30 10.22 -2.82 1.58
C ILE A 30 11.61 -3.39 1.87
N ASN A 31 11.66 -4.47 2.65
CA ASN A 31 12.86 -5.20 3.00
C ASN A 31 12.67 -6.70 2.74
N ASP A 32 13.72 -7.48 2.97
CA ASP A 32 13.71 -8.92 2.71
C ASP A 32 12.67 -9.68 3.55
N ASP A 33 12.41 -9.25 4.79
CA ASP A 33 11.42 -9.87 5.65
C ASP A 33 10.00 -9.68 5.10
N ILE A 34 9.66 -8.46 4.66
CA ILE A 34 8.38 -8.16 4.00
C ILE A 34 8.26 -8.98 2.71
N CYS A 35 9.33 -9.08 1.92
CA CYS A 35 9.35 -9.92 0.73
C CYS A 35 9.11 -11.41 1.07
N ASN A 36 9.71 -11.91 2.15
CA ASN A 36 9.50 -13.29 2.60
C ASN A 36 8.05 -13.55 3.02
N VAL A 37 7.40 -12.59 3.68
CA VAL A 37 5.97 -12.66 4.00
C VAL A 37 5.14 -12.64 2.70
N ALA A 38 5.45 -11.73 1.77
CA ALA A 38 4.75 -11.64 0.49
C ALA A 38 4.86 -12.94 -0.33
N MET A 39 6.04 -13.55 -0.39
CA MET A 39 6.25 -14.83 -1.07
C MET A 39 5.35 -15.94 -0.50
N LYS A 40 5.25 -16.03 0.82
CA LYS A 40 4.33 -16.99 1.47
C LYS A 40 2.87 -16.73 1.08
N LEU A 41 2.46 -15.47 1.05
CA LEU A 41 1.10 -15.07 0.67
C LEU A 41 0.79 -15.40 -0.80
N VAL A 42 1.73 -15.23 -1.73
CA VAL A 42 1.53 -15.57 -3.15
C VAL A 42 1.19 -17.06 -3.31
N PHE A 43 1.89 -17.95 -2.61
CA PHE A 43 1.60 -19.39 -2.67
C PHE A 43 0.24 -19.76 -2.07
N GLN A 44 -0.21 -19.01 -1.06
CA GLN A 44 -1.50 -19.24 -0.42
C GLN A 44 -2.67 -18.58 -1.15
N LYS A 45 -2.42 -17.47 -1.85
CA LYS A 45 -3.40 -16.57 -2.47
C LYS A 45 -2.96 -16.18 -3.90
N PRO A 46 -2.94 -17.13 -4.84
CA PRO A 46 -2.30 -16.97 -6.15
C PRO A 46 -2.96 -15.93 -7.07
N HIS A 47 -4.17 -15.46 -6.76
CA HIS A 47 -4.90 -14.48 -7.56
C HIS A 47 -4.63 -13.02 -7.14
N SER A 48 -3.86 -12.78 -6.09
CA SER A 48 -3.53 -11.42 -5.64
C SER A 48 -2.51 -10.75 -6.58
N LYS A 49 -2.72 -9.46 -6.87
CA LYS A 49 -1.75 -8.68 -7.65
C LYS A 49 -0.51 -8.45 -6.81
N VAL A 50 0.68 -8.51 -7.43
CA VAL A 50 1.99 -8.35 -6.75
C VAL A 50 2.02 -7.12 -5.83
N ALA A 51 1.52 -5.97 -6.29
CA ALA A 51 1.48 -4.75 -5.50
C ALA A 51 0.57 -4.87 -4.26
N ASP A 52 -0.63 -5.43 -4.41
CA ASP A 52 -1.57 -5.63 -3.29
C ASP A 52 -1.01 -6.65 -2.29
N THR A 53 -0.35 -7.71 -2.77
CA THR A 53 0.33 -8.69 -1.93
C THR A 53 1.46 -8.06 -1.11
N LEU A 54 2.27 -7.18 -1.71
CA LEU A 54 3.34 -6.46 -1.00
C LEU A 54 2.78 -5.50 0.05
N ILE A 55 1.71 -4.76 -0.27
CA ILE A 55 1.03 -3.87 0.68
C ILE A 55 0.45 -4.70 1.84
N GLY A 56 -0.23 -5.81 1.54
CA GLY A 56 -0.78 -6.73 2.54
C GLY A 56 0.28 -7.36 3.43
N ALA A 57 1.38 -7.83 2.84
CA ALA A 57 2.52 -8.39 3.57
C ALA A 57 3.16 -7.35 4.51
N THR A 58 3.28 -6.11 4.05
CA THR A 58 3.81 -5.01 4.88
C THR A 58 2.91 -4.75 6.09
N ALA A 59 1.60 -4.71 5.88
CA ALA A 59 0.63 -4.52 6.95
C ALA A 59 0.66 -5.66 7.98
N ILE A 60 0.74 -6.91 7.52
CA ILE A 60 0.84 -8.09 8.39
C ILE A 60 2.16 -8.08 9.17
N TYR A 61 3.27 -7.75 8.53
CA TYR A 61 4.59 -7.73 9.16
C TYR A 61 4.67 -6.72 10.32
N TYR A 62 4.07 -5.53 10.14
CA TYR A 62 4.06 -4.48 11.17
C TYR A 62 2.83 -4.48 12.08
N ASP A 63 1.93 -5.47 11.95
CA ASP A 63 0.64 -5.53 12.65
C ASP A 63 -0.19 -4.23 12.51
N MET A 64 -0.28 -3.73 11.27
CA MET A 64 -0.97 -2.50 10.93
C MET A 64 -2.27 -2.75 10.16
N SER A 65 -3.27 -1.89 10.39
CA SER A 65 -4.50 -1.91 9.61
C SER A 65 -4.39 -1.12 8.31
N ILE A 66 -4.90 -1.68 7.21
CA ILE A 66 -4.96 -1.03 5.91
C ILE A 66 -6.23 -0.20 5.79
N TYR A 67 -6.07 1.08 5.48
CA TYR A 67 -7.15 1.92 4.98
C TYR A 67 -7.22 1.81 3.45
N THR A 68 -8.31 1.25 2.92
CA THR A 68 -8.45 0.97 1.48
C THR A 68 -9.90 1.04 1.01
N LEU A 69 -10.07 1.40 -0.25
CA LEU A 69 -11.34 1.24 -0.98
C LEU A 69 -11.50 -0.18 -1.53
N ASN A 70 -10.39 -0.92 -1.72
CA ASN A 70 -10.38 -2.27 -2.28
C ASN A 70 -10.51 -3.35 -1.19
N LYS A 71 -11.53 -3.26 -0.34
CA LYS A 71 -11.66 -4.10 0.86
C LYS A 71 -11.63 -5.60 0.54
N LYS A 72 -12.36 -6.02 -0.50
CA LYS A 72 -12.51 -7.43 -0.89
C LYS A 72 -11.16 -8.10 -1.18
N ASP A 73 -10.27 -7.44 -1.93
CA ASP A 73 -8.99 -8.04 -2.30
C ASP A 73 -8.06 -8.15 -1.08
N PHE A 74 -8.06 -7.15 -0.20
CA PHE A 74 -7.24 -7.18 1.01
C PHE A 74 -7.80 -8.12 2.09
N GLU A 75 -9.12 -8.32 2.16
CA GLU A 75 -9.75 -9.39 2.94
C GLU A 75 -9.30 -10.77 2.47
N LEU A 76 -9.22 -11.00 1.15
CA LEU A 76 -8.73 -12.27 0.59
C LEU A 76 -7.27 -12.53 0.93
N ILE A 77 -6.44 -11.48 0.96
CA ILE A 77 -5.04 -11.53 1.41
C ILE A 77 -4.94 -11.84 2.92
N GLY A 78 -5.97 -11.48 3.70
CA GLY A 78 -5.99 -11.64 5.16
C GLY A 78 -5.27 -10.52 5.91
N ALA A 79 -5.09 -9.36 5.27
CA ALA A 79 -4.49 -8.20 5.93
C ALA A 79 -5.51 -7.53 6.87
N PRO A 80 -5.08 -7.03 8.06
CA PRO A 80 -5.98 -6.30 8.94
C PRO A 80 -6.54 -5.07 8.23
N LEU A 81 -7.86 -4.86 8.28
CA LEU A 81 -8.50 -3.71 7.67
C LEU A 81 -8.93 -2.70 8.71
N TYR A 82 -8.75 -1.43 8.40
CA TYR A 82 -9.25 -0.35 9.25
C TYR A 82 -10.76 -0.19 9.05
N SER A 83 -11.53 -0.36 10.12
CA SER A 83 -12.95 -0.03 10.16
C SER A 83 -13.18 1.26 10.96
N ILE A 84 -13.79 2.25 10.32
CA ILE A 84 -14.39 3.38 11.05
C ILE A 84 -15.62 2.80 11.74
N THR A 85 -15.60 2.77 13.07
CA THR A 85 -16.74 2.39 13.90
C THR A 85 -17.58 3.62 14.17
#